data_AF-A0A8R1WYW7-F1
#
_entry.id   AF-A0A8R1WYW7-F1
#
_cell.length_a   1.000
_cell.length_b   1.000
_cell.length_c   1.000
_cell.angle_alpha   90.00
_cell.angle_beta   90.00
_cell.angle_gamma   90.00
#
_symmetry.space_group_name_H-M   'P 1'
#
loop_
_entity.id
_entity.type
_entity.pdbx_description
1 polymer ?
#
loop_
_entity_poly.entity_id
_entity_poly.type
_entity_poly.pdbx_seq_one_letter_code
_entity_poly.pdbx_strand_id
1 'polypeptide(L)'
;MASKIDDNKTFWLEFIGLYHTFPKLWKVKSEAYKNRIKKDAAYEKLVEKMKEIDPKANRDLVRAKINSLRTSYRRELKKVKSSQKSGAGADDIYEPSLWYFYEIDFLRDQETQLQGTSTLDSFDEIVDVVEENNDEAVSIIS
;
A
#
# COMPACT_ATOMS: atom_id res chain seq x y z
N MET A 1 16.63 16.50 -14.13
CA MET A 1 15.69 15.36 -14.32
C MET A 1 15.31 14.67 -13.01
N ALA A 2 15.44 15.31 -11.83
CA ALA A 2 14.99 14.74 -10.55
C ALA A 2 13.50 14.98 -10.24
N SER A 3 12.87 15.98 -10.88
CA SER A 3 11.55 16.46 -10.47
C SER A 3 10.40 15.44 -10.57
N LYS A 4 10.35 14.59 -11.62
CA LYS A 4 9.20 13.70 -11.86
C LYS A 4 9.08 12.51 -10.91
N ILE A 5 10.20 11.98 -10.40
CA ILE A 5 10.19 10.81 -9.50
C ILE A 5 9.75 11.25 -8.10
N ASP A 6 10.21 12.43 -7.69
CA ASP A 6 9.86 13.02 -6.40
C ASP A 6 8.37 13.42 -6.37
N ASP A 7 7.81 13.92 -7.46
CA ASP A 7 6.38 14.25 -7.58
C ASP A 7 5.48 13.01 -7.39
N ASN A 8 5.82 11.88 -8.02
CA ASN A 8 5.05 10.64 -7.87
C ASN A 8 5.15 10.07 -6.46
N LYS A 9 6.34 10.07 -5.84
CA LYS A 9 6.49 9.63 -4.44
C LYS A 9 5.68 10.52 -3.50
N THR A 10 5.76 11.84 -3.67
CA THR A 10 5.01 12.82 -2.87
C THR A 10 3.51 12.57 -2.98
N PHE A 11 3.00 12.35 -4.19
CA PHE A 11 1.59 12.02 -4.41
C PHE A 11 1.15 10.78 -3.60
N TRP A 12 1.92 9.69 -3.65
CA TRP A 12 1.56 8.46 -2.92
C TRP A 12 1.68 8.61 -1.41
N LEU A 13 2.64 9.41 -0.92
CA LEU A 13 2.74 9.75 0.51
C LEU A 13 1.50 10.52 0.97
N GLU A 14 1.07 11.53 0.20
CA GLU A 14 -0.14 12.28 0.49
C GLU A 14 -1.39 11.40 0.42
N PHE A 15 -1.47 10.49 -0.56
CA PHE A 15 -2.57 9.53 -0.67
C PHE A 15 -2.64 8.60 0.55
N ILE A 16 -1.50 8.04 0.99
CA ILE A 16 -1.42 7.17 2.16
C ILE A 16 -1.75 7.95 3.43
N GLY A 17 -1.23 9.18 3.58
CA GLY A 17 -1.55 10.08 4.68
C GLY A 17 -3.04 10.41 4.74
N LEU A 18 -3.65 10.76 3.60
CA LEU A 18 -5.08 11.00 3.51
C LEU A 18 -5.89 9.75 3.89
N TYR A 19 -5.48 8.58 3.41
CA TYR A 19 -6.10 7.31 3.78
C TYR A 19 -5.96 7.01 5.29
N HIS A 20 -4.81 7.31 5.90
CA HIS A 20 -4.59 7.18 7.35
C HIS A 20 -5.59 8.05 8.15
N THR A 21 -5.89 9.27 7.70
CA THR A 21 -6.85 10.18 8.36
C THR A 21 -8.30 9.67 8.37
N PHE A 22 -8.61 8.59 7.64
CA PHE A 22 -9.94 8.00 7.59
C PHE A 22 -10.03 6.64 8.30
N PRO A 23 -10.01 6.57 9.66
CA PRO A 23 -10.19 5.33 10.43
C PRO A 23 -11.38 4.48 10.01
N LYS A 24 -12.47 5.10 9.55
CA LYS A 24 -13.66 4.41 9.02
C LYS A 24 -13.40 3.52 7.78
N LEU A 25 -12.27 3.69 7.09
CA LEU A 25 -11.87 2.87 5.95
C LEU A 25 -11.00 1.68 6.34
N TRP A 26 -10.27 1.76 7.45
CA TRP A 26 -9.24 0.78 7.78
C TRP A 26 -9.36 0.17 9.18
N LYS A 27 -10.00 0.86 10.12
CA LYS A 27 -10.23 0.40 11.50
C LYS A 27 -11.54 -0.39 11.59
N VAL A 28 -11.47 -1.67 11.23
CA VAL A 28 -12.63 -2.59 11.14
C VAL A 28 -13.40 -2.69 12.46
N LYS A 29 -12.71 -2.58 13.60
CA LYS A 29 -13.28 -2.64 14.95
C LYS A 29 -13.95 -1.34 15.42
N SER A 30 -13.96 -0.27 14.63
CA SER A 30 -14.62 0.97 15.02
C SER A 30 -16.12 0.92 14.69
N GLU A 31 -16.99 1.43 15.57
CA GLU A 31 -18.43 1.59 15.28
C GLU A 31 -18.65 2.47 14.03
N ALA A 32 -17.69 3.35 13.74
CA ALA A 32 -17.63 4.16 12.52
C ALA A 32 -17.47 3.34 11.22
N TYR A 33 -16.96 2.11 11.28
CA TYR A 33 -16.86 1.20 10.12
C TYR A 33 -18.24 0.77 9.60
N LYS A 34 -19.27 0.76 10.48
CA LYS A 34 -20.64 0.41 10.11
C LYS A 34 -21.39 1.55 9.39
N ASN A 35 -20.89 2.79 9.46
CA ASN A 35 -21.55 3.93 8.84
C ASN A 35 -21.18 4.06 7.36
N ARG A 36 -22.03 3.49 6.49
CA ARG A 36 -21.87 3.49 5.03
C ARG A 36 -21.73 4.90 4.44
N ILE A 37 -22.55 5.86 4.89
CA ILE A 37 -22.53 7.25 4.40
C ILE A 37 -21.17 7.91 4.69
N LYS A 38 -20.64 7.72 5.90
CA LYS A 38 -19.33 8.27 6.26
C LYS A 38 -18.19 7.62 5.48
N LYS A 39 -18.30 6.33 5.12
CA LYS A 39 -17.32 5.64 4.27
C LYS A 39 -17.37 6.17 2.85
N ASP A 40 -18.55 6.36 2.29
CA ASP A 40 -18.75 6.90 0.95
C ASP A 40 -18.06 8.27 0.82
N ALA A 41 -18.30 9.18 1.78
CA ALA A 41 -17.65 10.50 1.80
C ALA A 41 -16.11 10.46 1.91
N ALA A 42 -15.51 9.43 2.54
CA ALA A 42 -14.04 9.31 2.53
C ALA A 42 -13.50 8.70 1.25
N TYR A 43 -14.21 7.74 0.65
CA TYR A 43 -13.84 7.24 -0.67
C TYR A 43 -13.88 8.34 -1.71
N GLU A 44 -14.87 9.24 -1.66
CA GLU A 44 -14.94 10.41 -2.53
C GLU A 44 -13.69 11.29 -2.41
N LYS A 45 -13.19 11.53 -1.19
CA LYS A 45 -11.95 12.29 -0.97
C LYS A 45 -10.70 11.59 -1.53
N LEU A 46 -10.64 10.26 -1.42
CA LEU A 46 -9.54 9.49 -2.02
C LEU A 46 -9.64 9.44 -3.55
N VAL A 47 -10.86 9.44 -4.10
CA VAL A 47 -11.09 9.54 -5.56
C VAL A 47 -10.69 10.92 -6.06
N GLU A 48 -11.03 11.99 -5.35
CA GLU A 48 -10.62 13.36 -5.66
C GLU A 48 -9.09 13.45 -5.74
N LYS A 49 -8.37 12.88 -4.76
CA LYS A 49 -6.91 12.79 -4.82
C LYS A 49 -6.42 11.96 -6.01
N MET A 50 -7.01 10.81 -6.27
CA MET A 50 -6.64 9.95 -7.41
C MET A 50 -6.86 10.64 -8.77
N LYS A 51 -7.81 11.57 -8.86
CA LYS A 51 -8.09 12.32 -10.09
C LYS A 51 -6.99 13.30 -10.50
N GLU A 52 -6.09 13.66 -9.59
CA GLU A 52 -4.92 14.48 -9.93
C GLU A 52 -3.96 13.76 -10.87
N ILE A 53 -3.91 12.42 -10.82
CA ILE A 53 -3.07 11.58 -11.70
C ILE A 53 -3.85 10.84 -12.78
N ASP A 54 -5.12 10.50 -12.52
CA ASP A 54 -6.01 9.85 -13.48
C ASP A 54 -7.42 10.48 -13.41
N PRO A 55 -7.78 11.37 -14.34
CA PRO A 55 -9.09 12.03 -14.35
C PRO A 55 -10.29 11.06 -14.40
N LYS A 56 -10.09 9.82 -14.87
CA LYS A 56 -11.11 8.76 -14.94
C LYS A 56 -11.18 7.92 -13.65
N ALA A 57 -10.36 8.24 -12.65
CA ALA A 57 -10.35 7.54 -11.39
C ALA A 57 -11.75 7.49 -10.78
N ASN A 58 -12.13 6.28 -10.39
CA ASN A 58 -13.39 5.97 -9.77
C ASN A 58 -13.16 5.25 -8.45
N ARG A 59 -14.26 4.99 -7.74
CA ARG A 59 -14.20 4.36 -6.42
C ARG A 59 -13.60 2.96 -6.45
N ASP A 60 -13.86 2.19 -7.51
CA ASP A 60 -13.38 0.81 -7.61
C ASP A 60 -11.87 0.76 -7.83
N LEU A 61 -11.33 1.68 -8.63
CA LEU A 61 -9.88 1.88 -8.77
C LEU A 61 -9.22 2.23 -7.44
N VAL A 62 -9.79 3.16 -6.67
CA VAL A 62 -9.29 3.50 -5.33
C VAL A 62 -9.36 2.30 -4.39
N ARG A 63 -10.44 1.53 -4.41
CA ARG A 63 -10.56 0.31 -3.60
C ARG A 63 -9.51 -0.73 -3.98
N ALA A 64 -9.33 -0.99 -5.26
CA ALA A 64 -8.32 -1.90 -5.77
C ALA A 64 -6.91 -1.45 -5.37
N LYS A 65 -6.63 -0.14 -5.46
CA LYS A 65 -5.33 0.43 -5.05
C LYS A 65 -5.07 0.28 -3.56
N ILE A 66 -6.06 0.57 -2.70
CA ILE A 66 -5.95 0.34 -1.25
C ILE A 66 -5.70 -1.15 -0.97
N ASN A 67 -6.40 -2.06 -1.67
CA ASN A 67 -6.20 -3.49 -1.49
C ASN A 67 -4.78 -3.92 -1.88
N SER A 68 -4.27 -3.43 -3.02
CA SER A 68 -2.89 -3.66 -3.45
C SER A 68 -1.87 -3.17 -2.41
N LEU A 69 -2.04 -1.95 -1.88
CA LEU A 69 -1.20 -1.40 -0.82
C LEU A 69 -1.19 -2.29 0.44
N ARG A 70 -2.37 -2.76 0.87
CA ARG A 70 -2.51 -3.68 2.00
C ARG A 70 -1.81 -5.01 1.75
N THR A 71 -1.99 -5.60 0.57
CA THR A 71 -1.35 -6.86 0.19
C THR A 71 0.18 -6.76 0.20
N SER A 72 0.73 -5.70 -0.39
CA SER A 72 2.18 -5.44 -0.37
C SER A 72 2.69 -5.27 1.06
N TYR A 73 2.01 -4.45 1.87
CA TYR A 73 2.35 -4.26 3.28
C TYR A 73 2.31 -5.57 4.09
N ARG A 74 1.28 -6.40 3.91
CA ARG A 74 1.15 -7.70 4.59
C ARG A 74 2.32 -8.64 4.27
N ARG A 75 2.67 -8.73 2.99
CA ARG A 75 3.80 -9.55 2.53
C ARG A 75 5.10 -9.09 3.17
N GLU A 76 5.31 -7.77 3.21
CA GLU A 76 6.49 -7.17 3.80
C GLU A 76 6.55 -7.34 5.32
N LEU A 77 5.44 -7.07 6.02
CA LEU A 77 5.31 -7.26 7.46
C LEU A 77 5.56 -8.71 7.87
N LYS A 78 5.19 -9.69 7.02
CA LYS A 78 5.47 -11.11 7.27
C LYS A 78 6.98 -11.38 7.29
N LYS A 79 7.76 -10.79 6.37
CA LYS A 79 9.23 -10.94 6.34
C LYS A 79 9.86 -10.36 7.61
N VAL A 80 9.46 -9.15 8.00
CA VAL A 80 9.92 -8.49 9.23
C VAL A 80 9.61 -9.34 10.47
N LYS A 81 8.39 -9.88 10.59
CA LYS A 81 8.03 -10.73 11.73
C LYS A 81 8.79 -12.06 11.73
N SER A 82 9.04 -12.65 10.56
CA SER A 82 9.78 -13.89 10.43
C SER A 82 11.25 -13.73 10.83
N SER A 83 11.90 -12.61 10.49
CA SER A 83 13.29 -12.36 10.91
C SER A 83 13.38 -12.24 12.44
N GLN A 84 12.42 -11.56 13.07
CA GLN A 84 12.36 -11.40 14.53
C GLN A 84 12.16 -12.73 15.29
N LYS A 85 11.42 -13.69 14.70
CA LYS A 85 11.07 -14.96 15.37
C LYS A 85 12.24 -15.96 15.41
N SER A 86 13.18 -15.88 14.46
CA SER A 86 14.21 -16.90 14.27
C SER A 86 15.38 -16.84 15.27
N GLY A 87 15.29 -16.02 16.33
CA GLY A 87 16.37 -15.87 17.30
C GLY A 87 17.62 -15.18 16.73
N ALA A 88 17.47 -14.51 15.59
CA ALA A 88 18.46 -13.66 14.97
C ALA A 88 18.95 -12.59 15.95
N GLY A 89 20.27 -12.34 15.99
CA GLY A 89 20.82 -11.19 16.70
C GLY A 89 20.23 -9.89 16.16
N ALA A 90 20.34 -8.79 16.90
CA ALA A 90 19.77 -7.49 16.49
C ALA A 90 20.24 -7.03 15.09
N ASP A 91 21.40 -7.50 14.64
CA ASP A 91 22.00 -7.22 13.32
C ASP A 91 21.39 -8.04 12.16
N ASP A 92 20.54 -9.05 12.43
CA ASP A 92 19.93 -9.95 11.43
C ASP A 92 18.43 -9.64 11.20
N ILE A 93 17.91 -8.53 11.74
CA ILE A 93 16.50 -8.15 11.54
C ILE A 93 16.32 -7.59 10.13
N TYR A 94 15.54 -8.31 9.31
CA TYR A 94 15.12 -7.84 7.99
C TYR A 94 14.56 -6.40 8.02
N GLU A 95 15.19 -5.52 7.23
CA GLU A 95 14.70 -4.18 6.94
C GLU A 95 13.73 -4.22 5.74
N PRO A 96 12.53 -3.60 5.85
CA PRO A 96 11.59 -3.52 4.73
C PRO A 96 12.19 -2.82 3.51
N SER A 97 12.09 -3.43 2.33
CA SER A 97 12.46 -2.80 1.06
C SER A 97 11.33 -1.92 0.49
N LEU A 98 10.11 -2.04 1.04
CA LEU A 98 8.98 -1.23 0.62
C LEU A 98 9.13 0.22 1.09
N TRP A 99 9.37 1.14 0.16
CA TRP A 99 9.75 2.53 0.47
C TRP A 99 8.70 3.34 1.28
N TYR A 100 7.42 2.95 1.23
CA TYR A 100 6.33 3.57 2.02
C TYR A 100 5.90 2.71 3.22
N PHE A 101 6.70 1.70 3.61
CA PHE A 101 6.34 0.73 4.63
C PHE A 101 5.91 1.39 5.96
N TYR A 102 6.70 2.36 6.43
CA TYR A 102 6.43 3.03 7.69
C TYR A 102 5.18 3.93 7.65
N GLU A 103 4.86 4.48 6.48
CA GLU A 103 3.68 5.35 6.30
C GLU A 103 2.37 4.59 6.37
N ILE A 104 2.37 3.31 5.99
CA ILE A 104 1.19 2.44 6.05
C ILE A 104 1.14 1.56 7.31
N ASP A 105 2.11 1.71 8.21
CA ASP A 105 2.26 0.84 9.39
C ASP A 105 1.12 1.00 10.41
N PHE A 106 0.31 2.06 10.31
CA PHE A 106 -0.92 2.20 11.11
C PHE A 106 -1.92 1.05 10.90
N LEU A 107 -1.74 0.22 9.87
CA LEU A 107 -2.51 -1.00 9.63
C LEU A 107 -2.04 -2.22 10.43
N ARG A 108 -0.88 -2.17 11.09
CA ARG A 108 -0.25 -3.30 11.80
C ARG A 108 -1.21 -4.06 12.71
N ASP A 109 -1.98 -3.33 13.51
CA ASP A 109 -2.93 -3.88 14.48
C ASP A 109 -4.18 -4.50 13.85
N GLN A 110 -4.50 -4.12 12.62
CA GLN A 110 -5.62 -4.70 11.88
C GLN A 110 -5.19 -6.01 11.20
N GLU A 111 -3.96 -6.05 10.69
CA GLU A 111 -3.43 -7.21 9.96
C GLU A 111 -3.04 -8.38 10.88
N THR A 112 -2.62 -8.11 12.12
CA THR A 112 -2.39 -9.16 13.14
C THR A 112 -3.67 -9.91 13.50
N GLN A 113 -4.83 -9.28 13.39
CA GLN A 113 -6.13 -9.85 13.78
C GLN A 113 -6.77 -10.66 12.65
N LEU A 114 -6.52 -10.30 11.39
CA LEU A 114 -7.04 -11.03 10.22
C LEU A 114 -6.35 -12.38 9.98
N GLN A 115 -5.19 -12.64 10.62
CA GLN A 115 -4.54 -13.95 10.55
C GLN A 115 -5.33 -15.08 11.25
N GLY A 116 -6.43 -14.76 11.96
CA GLY A 116 -7.32 -15.73 12.61
C GLY A 116 -8.49 -16.25 11.77
N THR A 117 -8.77 -15.72 10.57
CA THR A 117 -9.87 -16.20 9.73
C THR A 117 -9.33 -16.82 8.45
N SER A 118 -9.15 -18.14 8.47
CA SER A 118 -8.93 -18.95 7.27
C SER A 118 -10.21 -18.90 6.42
N THR A 119 -10.20 -18.10 5.36
CA THR A 119 -10.98 -18.37 4.17
C THR A 119 -10.14 -17.93 2.99
N LEU A 120 -9.82 -18.90 2.16
CA LEU A 120 -9.20 -18.79 0.86
C LEU A 120 -9.77 -17.57 0.12
N ASP A 121 -8.96 -16.55 -0.13
CA ASP A 121 -9.17 -15.67 -1.26
C ASP A 121 -8.02 -15.95 -2.23
N SER A 122 -8.31 -16.89 -3.12
CA SER A 122 -7.52 -17.26 -4.27
C SER A 122 -7.42 -16.05 -5.20
N PHE A 123 -6.39 -15.23 -5.02
CA PHE A 123 -5.85 -14.36 -6.07
C PHE A 123 -4.31 -14.45 -6.03
N ASP A 124 -3.80 -15.68 -5.96
CA ASP A 124 -2.49 -16.03 -6.53
C ASP A 124 -2.73 -16.40 -8.00
N GLU A 125 -2.77 -15.39 -8.86
CA GLU A 125 -2.45 -15.46 -10.30
C GLU A 125 -2.67 -14.08 -10.94
N ILE A 126 -1.83 -13.10 -10.57
CA ILE A 126 -1.33 -12.13 -11.55
C ILE A 126 0.15 -11.94 -11.19
N VAL A 127 1.00 -12.78 -11.78
CA VAL A 127 2.41 -12.50 -12.01
C VAL A 127 2.56 -12.13 -13.48
N ASP A 128 3.05 -10.92 -13.73
CA ASP A 128 3.78 -10.45 -14.92
C ASP A 128 4.24 -9.02 -14.54
N VAL A 129 5.45 -8.84 -13.99
CA VAL A 129 6.77 -8.74 -14.65
C VAL A 129 6.81 -7.64 -15.70
N VAL A 130 7.22 -6.43 -15.28
CA VAL A 130 8.29 -5.52 -15.78
C VAL A 130 8.06 -4.15 -15.10
N GLU A 131 9.02 -3.42 -14.55
CA GLU A 131 10.38 -3.16 -15.02
C GLU A 131 11.38 -3.16 -13.86
N GLU A 132 12.36 -4.06 -13.96
CA GLU A 132 13.75 -3.75 -13.60
C GLU A 132 14.48 -3.45 -14.93
N ASN A 133 15.46 -2.54 -14.86
CA ASN A 133 16.45 -2.15 -15.88
C ASN A 133 16.10 -0.92 -16.75
N ASN A 134 16.60 0.24 -16.32
CA ASN A 134 17.03 1.27 -17.27
C ASN A 134 18.46 1.73 -16.94
N ASP A 135 19.38 0.76 -16.96
CA ASP A 135 20.79 1.01 -17.22
C ASP A 135 21.14 0.35 -18.56
N GLU A 136 21.84 1.10 -19.41
CA GLU A 136 22.32 0.76 -20.77
C GLU A 136 21.34 0.91 -21.96
N ALA A 137 21.18 2.16 -22.40
CA ALA A 137 21.09 2.48 -23.84
C ALA A 137 21.74 3.85 -24.12
N VAL A 138 23.06 3.96 -23.90
CA VAL A 138 23.87 4.98 -24.58
C VAL A 138 24.68 4.27 -25.64
N SER A 139 24.08 4.11 -26.82
CA SER A 139 24.82 3.79 -28.03
C SER A 139 24.03 4.25 -29.26
N ILE A 140 24.64 5.21 -29.98
CA ILE A 140 24.39 5.60 -31.38
C ILE A 140 23.15 6.51 -31.51
N ILE A 141 23.27 7.78 -31.89
CA ILE A 141 23.78 8.27 -33.18
C ILE A 141 24.54 9.61 -33.01
N SER A 142 25.68 9.69 -33.69
CA SER A 142 26.53 10.88 -33.88
C SER A 142 25.95 11.86 -34.89
#